data_AF-A0A4Y2N4Z7-F1
#
_entry.id   AF-A0A4Y2N4Z7-F1
#
_cell.length_a   1.000
_cell.length_b   1.000
_cell.length_c   1.000
_cell.angle_alpha   90.00
_cell.angle_beta   90.00
_cell.angle_gamma   90.00
#
_symmetry.space_group_name_H-M   'P 1'
#
loop_
_entity.id
_entity.type
_entity.pdbx_description
1 polymer ?
#
loop_
_entity_poly.entity_id
_entity_poly.type
_entity_poly.pdbx_seq_one_letter_code
_entity_poly.pdbx_strand_id
1 'polypeptide(L)'
;MGVAKCGSDLFGYRTEVRDEHIRDRPSLIYDTFLQRTEVAIRANRCLNMKEWDNIISDVSMKSLYEAVSVTLGHRKLCVCWIPKMLTEEIQMKRVDFAFGFFTLYRRCRL
;
A
#
# COMPACT_ATOMS: atom_id res chain seq x y z
N MET A 1 38.67 27.00 -37.00
CA MET A 1 40.08 26.88 -36.58
C MET A 1 40.11 26.91 -35.05
N GLY A 2 40.74 25.92 -34.42
CA GLY A 2 41.01 25.88 -32.98
C GLY A 2 40.33 24.72 -32.24
N VAL A 3 41.06 23.62 -32.06
CA VAL A 3 40.64 22.40 -31.35
C VAL A 3 41.16 22.41 -29.91
N ALA A 4 40.33 21.89 -28.99
CA ALA A 4 40.64 21.13 -27.76
C ALA A 4 41.52 21.71 -26.63
N LYS A 5 41.01 21.58 -25.40
CA LYS A 5 41.68 20.76 -24.37
C LYS A 5 40.69 20.27 -23.32
N CYS A 6 40.64 18.94 -23.18
CA CYS A 6 40.11 18.23 -22.03
C CYS A 6 41.11 18.41 -20.87
N GLY A 7 40.62 18.67 -19.66
CA GLY A 7 41.39 18.72 -18.44
C GLY A 7 40.62 17.98 -17.36
N SER A 8 41.10 16.78 -17.04
CA SER A 8 40.58 15.90 -16.01
C SER A 8 41.02 16.41 -14.63
N ASP A 9 40.08 16.62 -13.71
CA ASP A 9 40.37 16.66 -12.28
C ASP A 9 39.43 15.68 -11.57
N LEU A 10 40.01 14.52 -11.27
CA LEU A 10 39.45 13.43 -10.50
C LEU A 10 39.73 13.73 -9.03
N PHE A 11 38.79 14.28 -8.27
CA PHE A 11 38.66 14.06 -6.81
C PHE A 11 37.41 14.77 -6.29
N GLY A 12 36.59 14.05 -5.53
CA GLY A 12 35.53 14.65 -4.70
C GLY A 12 34.16 14.11 -5.01
N TYR A 13 33.79 13.05 -4.27
CA TYR A 13 32.42 12.75 -3.86
C TYR A 13 31.38 12.84 -5.00
N ARG A 14 31.08 11.69 -5.63
CA ARG A 14 29.78 11.51 -6.30
C ARG A 14 28.71 11.67 -5.22
N THR A 15 28.34 12.92 -4.94
CA THR A 15 27.08 13.25 -4.29
C THR A 15 26.05 12.58 -5.17
N GLU A 16 25.46 11.51 -4.66
CA GLU A 16 24.27 10.92 -5.21
C GLU A 16 23.29 12.07 -5.38
N VAL A 17 23.18 12.56 -6.61
CA VAL A 17 22.10 13.45 -7.02
C VAL A 17 20.88 12.56 -6.92
N ARG A 18 20.34 12.49 -5.71
CA ARG A 18 19.02 11.97 -5.44
C ARG A 18 18.12 12.96 -6.13
N ASP A 19 17.59 12.58 -7.29
CA ASP A 19 16.64 13.40 -8.05
C ASP A 19 15.63 13.98 -7.06
N GLU A 20 15.79 15.28 -6.83
CA GLU A 20 14.93 16.03 -5.95
C GLU A 20 13.53 15.89 -6.50
N HIS A 21 12.59 15.50 -5.62
CA HIS A 21 11.17 15.36 -5.88
C HIS A 21 10.69 16.42 -6.88
N ILE A 22 10.55 16.00 -8.14
CA ILE A 22 9.80 16.75 -9.14
C ILE A 22 8.36 16.74 -8.63
N ARG A 23 8.01 17.76 -7.84
CA ARG A 23 6.65 18.10 -7.44
C ARG A 23 5.91 18.77 -8.60
N ASP A 24 6.14 18.30 -9.82
CA ASP A 24 5.30 18.67 -10.94
C ASP A 24 4.11 17.74 -10.91
N ARG A 25 2.95 18.38 -10.69
CA ARG A 25 1.59 17.87 -10.86
C ARG A 25 1.51 16.43 -11.38
N PRO A 26 0.91 15.48 -10.62
CA PRO A 26 0.74 14.12 -11.13
C PRO A 26 0.01 14.18 -12.47
N SER A 27 0.52 13.42 -13.44
CA SER A 27 -0.10 13.37 -14.77
C SER A 27 -1.51 12.78 -14.62
N LEU A 28 -2.46 13.26 -15.43
CA LEU A 28 -3.83 12.72 -15.42
C LEU A 28 -3.86 11.19 -15.56
N ILE A 29 -2.89 10.61 -16.28
CA ILE A 29 -2.70 9.18 -16.45
C ILE A 29 -2.24 8.50 -15.14
N TYR A 30 -1.38 9.16 -14.37
CA TYR A 30 -0.94 8.66 -13.07
C TYR A 30 -2.07 8.70 -12.04
N ASP A 31 -2.87 9.77 -12.02
CA ASP A 31 -4.02 9.88 -11.11
C ASP A 31 -5.10 8.82 -11.40
N THR A 32 -5.42 8.57 -12.67
CA THR A 32 -6.38 7.51 -13.03
C THR A 32 -5.85 6.12 -12.68
N PHE A 33 -4.55 5.89 -12.85
CA PHE A 33 -3.89 4.66 -12.39
C PHE A 33 -3.98 4.49 -10.87
N LEU A 34 -3.73 5.54 -10.08
CA LEU A 34 -3.85 5.51 -8.62
C LEU A 34 -5.28 5.22 -8.16
N GLN A 35 -6.27 5.80 -8.83
CA GLN A 35 -7.68 5.51 -8.52
C GLN A 35 -8.05 4.06 -8.83
N ARG A 36 -7.60 3.53 -9.98
CA ARG A 36 -7.86 2.13 -10.37
C ARG A 36 -7.19 1.15 -9.41
N THR A 37 -5.96 1.41 -8.99
CA THR A 37 -5.26 0.61 -7.97
C THR A 37 -6.01 0.63 -6.64
N GLU A 38 -6.43 1.80 -6.15
CA GLU A 38 -7.17 1.93 -4.90
C GLU A 38 -8.52 1.19 -4.93
N VAL A 39 -9.29 1.31 -6.02
CA VAL A 39 -10.56 0.59 -6.20
C VAL A 39 -10.35 -0.91 -6.15
N ALA A 40 -9.35 -1.41 -6.87
CA ALA A 40 -9.05 -2.82 -6.86
C ALA A 40 -8.61 -3.27 -5.45
N ILE A 41 -7.79 -2.49 -4.71
CA ILE A 41 -7.32 -2.87 -3.36
C ILE A 41 -8.51 -3.03 -2.42
N ARG A 42 -9.49 -2.14 -2.55
CA ARG A 42 -10.74 -2.22 -1.78
C ARG A 42 -11.57 -3.43 -2.15
N ALA A 43 -11.57 -3.83 -3.42
CA ALA A 43 -12.29 -5.02 -3.88
C ALA A 43 -11.67 -6.30 -3.31
N ASN A 44 -10.34 -6.44 -3.35
CA ASN A 44 -9.64 -7.62 -2.81
C ASN A 44 -8.31 -7.24 -2.15
N ARG A 45 -8.32 -7.15 -0.81
CA ARG A 45 -7.13 -6.78 -0.01
C ARG A 45 -6.09 -7.89 0.11
N CYS A 46 -6.42 -9.11 -0.32
CA CYS A 46 -5.57 -10.29 -0.16
C CYS A 46 -4.75 -10.65 -1.41
N LEU A 47 -4.81 -9.84 -2.47
CA LEU A 47 -4.13 -10.14 -3.73
C LEU A 47 -2.61 -9.99 -3.62
N ASN A 48 -1.92 -10.89 -4.31
CA ASN A 48 -0.47 -10.89 -4.45
C ASN A 48 0.01 -9.87 -5.48
N MET A 49 1.24 -9.37 -5.35
CA MET A 49 1.82 -8.37 -6.27
C MET A 49 1.78 -8.78 -7.76
N LYS A 50 1.88 -10.08 -8.04
CA LYS A 50 1.77 -10.62 -9.42
C LYS A 50 0.32 -10.60 -9.94
N GLU A 51 -0.64 -10.83 -9.06
CA GLU A 51 -2.06 -10.75 -9.41
C GLU A 51 -2.45 -9.29 -9.65
N TRP A 52 -1.90 -8.36 -8.85
CA TRP A 52 -2.00 -6.92 -9.07
C TRP A 52 -1.47 -6.50 -10.44
N ASP A 53 -0.26 -6.96 -10.77
CA ASP A 53 0.40 -6.70 -12.05
C ASP A 53 -0.42 -7.23 -13.24
N ASN A 54 -1.03 -8.41 -13.11
CA ASN A 54 -1.93 -8.94 -14.13
C ASN A 54 -3.23 -8.12 -14.30
N ILE A 55 -3.80 -7.60 -13.21
CA ILE A 55 -5.07 -6.84 -13.25
C ILE A 55 -4.86 -5.44 -13.84
N ILE A 56 -3.71 -4.84 -13.55
CA ILE A 56 -3.44 -3.45 -13.93
C ILE A 56 -2.64 -3.37 -15.23
N SER A 57 -1.71 -4.31 -15.47
CA SER A 57 -0.91 -4.60 -16.68
C SER A 57 -0.20 -3.43 -17.39
N ASP A 58 -0.44 -2.20 -16.96
CA ASP A 58 0.00 -0.99 -17.63
C ASP A 58 1.33 -0.45 -17.08
N VAL A 59 1.84 -0.98 -15.97
CA VAL A 59 2.98 -0.39 -15.24
C VAL A 59 3.90 -1.45 -14.67
N SER A 60 5.18 -1.11 -14.50
CA SER A 60 6.16 -2.02 -13.91
C SER A 60 5.81 -2.38 -12.46
N MET A 61 6.23 -3.59 -12.04
CA MET A 61 6.14 -4.06 -10.65
C MET A 61 6.69 -3.06 -9.62
N LYS A 62 7.81 -2.39 -9.93
CA LYS A 62 8.46 -1.44 -9.01
C LYS A 62 7.61 -0.19 -8.81
N SER A 63 7.11 0.40 -9.90
CA SER A 63 6.21 1.56 -9.83
C SER A 63 4.89 1.23 -9.13
N LEU A 64 4.37 0.00 -9.32
CA LEU A 64 3.18 -0.45 -8.60
C LEU A 64 3.46 -0.57 -7.09
N TYR A 65 4.66 -1.02 -6.71
CA TYR A 65 5.08 -1.08 -5.31
C TYR A 65 5.17 0.31 -4.68
N GLU A 66 5.82 1.26 -5.36
CA GLU A 66 5.96 2.64 -4.90
C GLU A 66 4.59 3.33 -4.80
N ALA A 67 3.72 3.12 -5.78
CA ALA A 67 2.35 3.65 -5.74
C ALA A 67 1.56 3.12 -4.54
N VAL A 68 1.57 1.81 -4.32
CA VAL A 68 0.80 1.19 -3.23
C VAL A 68 1.37 1.55 -1.85
N SER A 69 2.70 1.49 -1.68
CA SER A 69 3.34 1.64 -0.37
C SER A 69 3.65 3.09 0.02
N VAL A 70 4.12 3.90 -0.92
CA VAL A 70 4.55 5.28 -0.66
C VAL A 70 3.40 6.25 -0.90
N THR A 71 2.69 6.10 -2.03
CA THR A 71 1.69 7.10 -2.44
C THR A 71 0.34 6.84 -1.78
N LEU A 72 -0.16 5.61 -1.81
CA LEU A 72 -1.42 5.22 -1.16
C LEU A 72 -1.24 4.84 0.32
N GLY A 73 -0.01 4.60 0.77
CA GLY A 73 0.30 4.31 2.18
C GLY A 73 -0.12 2.92 2.66
N HIS A 74 -0.46 2.00 1.76
CA HIS A 74 -0.84 0.64 2.12
C HIS A 74 0.38 -0.17 2.55
N ARG A 75 0.18 -1.08 3.51
CA ARG A 75 1.22 -2.00 3.98
C ARG A 75 0.71 -3.42 3.93
N LYS A 76 1.60 -4.34 3.57
CA LYS A 76 1.30 -5.77 3.65
C LYS A 76 1.15 -6.17 5.11
N LEU A 77 0.00 -6.73 5.46
CA LEU A 77 -0.23 -7.38 6.74
C LEU A 77 -0.19 -8.89 6.55
N CYS A 78 0.41 -9.58 7.50
CA CYS A 78 0.29 -11.04 7.55
C CYS A 78 -1.12 -11.41 7.95
N VAL A 79 -1.68 -12.43 7.31
CA VAL A 79 -2.98 -12.97 7.69
C VAL A 79 -2.90 -13.52 9.11
N CYS A 80 -3.82 -13.11 9.98
CA CYS A 80 -3.93 -13.68 11.33
C CYS A 80 -4.51 -15.09 11.24
N TRP A 81 -3.97 -16.02 12.02
CA TRP A 81 -4.55 -17.35 12.13
C TRP A 81 -5.90 -17.29 12.86
N ILE A 82 -6.96 -17.80 12.24
CA ILE A 82 -8.30 -17.89 12.83
C ILE A 82 -8.56 -19.35 13.20
N PRO A 83 -8.76 -19.69 14.50
CA PRO A 83 -8.82 -21.08 14.95
C PRO A 83 -9.93 -21.94 14.33
N LYS A 84 -11.08 -21.34 14.02
CA LYS A 84 -12.27 -22.00 13.46
C LYS A 84 -13.01 -21.06 12.54
N MET A 85 -13.53 -21.59 11.44
CA MET A 85 -14.49 -20.87 10.60
C MET A 85 -15.77 -20.61 11.40
N LEU A 86 -16.21 -19.36 11.39
CA LEU A 86 -17.37 -18.92 12.16
C LEU A 86 -18.63 -19.07 11.33
N THR A 87 -19.50 -20.01 11.70
CA THR A 87 -20.87 -20.10 11.16
C THR A 87 -21.73 -18.98 11.72
N GLU A 88 -22.79 -18.60 11.01
CA GLU A 88 -23.72 -17.54 11.43
C GLU A 88 -24.28 -17.77 12.84
N GLU A 89 -24.65 -19.01 13.16
CA GLU A 89 -25.12 -19.37 14.49
C GLU A 89 -24.07 -19.10 15.59
N ILE A 90 -22.80 -19.43 15.33
CA ILE A 90 -21.71 -19.21 16.29
C ILE A 90 -21.43 -17.70 16.42
N GLN A 91 -21.52 -16.95 15.33
CA GLN A 91 -21.37 -15.49 15.36
C GLN A 91 -22.46 -14.85 16.21
N MET A 92 -23.73 -15.22 15.99
CA MET A 92 -24.86 -14.68 16.74
C MET A 92 -24.72 -14.97 18.24
N LYS A 93 -24.41 -16.22 18.62
CA LYS A 93 -24.16 -16.60 20.02
C LYS A 93 -23.03 -15.79 20.66
N ARG A 94 -21.96 -15.51 19.91
CA ARG A 94 -20.83 -14.70 20.40
C ARG A 94 -21.22 -13.24 20.62
N VAL A 95 -22.00 -12.66 19.70
CA VAL A 95 -22.51 -11.29 19.82
C VAL A 95 -23.46 -11.19 21.01
N ASP A 96 -24.39 -12.12 21.15
CA ASP A 96 -25.34 -12.15 22.27
C ASP A 96 -24.63 -12.26 23.63
N PHE A 97 -23.63 -13.14 23.72
CA PHE A 97 -22.84 -13.29 24.92
C PHE A 97 -22.03 -12.03 25.25
N ALA A 98 -21.36 -11.44 24.25
CA ALA A 98 -20.60 -10.21 24.41
C ALA A 98 -21.51 -9.03 24.83
N PHE A 99 -22.71 -8.94 24.24
CA PHE A 99 -23.70 -7.94 24.56
C PHE A 99 -24.26 -8.11 25.98
N GLY A 100 -24.57 -9.35 26.38
CA GLY A 100 -24.98 -9.69 27.74
C GLY A 100 -23.91 -9.30 28.76
N PHE A 101 -22.66 -9.67 28.50
CA PHE A 101 -21.53 -9.28 29.35
C PHE A 101 -21.36 -7.77 29.43
N PHE A 102 -21.39 -7.06 28.29
CA PHE A 102 -21.29 -5.60 28.24
C PHE A 102 -22.40 -4.91 29.03
N THR A 103 -23.64 -5.42 28.92
CA THR A 103 -24.80 -4.90 29.64
C THR A 103 -24.67 -5.10 31.14
N LEU A 104 -24.23 -6.29 31.57
CA LEU A 104 -23.96 -6.57 32.98
C LEU A 104 -22.83 -5.69 33.53
N TYR A 105 -21.74 -5.53 32.78
CA TYR A 105 -20.62 -4.68 33.16
C TYR A 105 -21.04 -3.20 33.31
N ARG A 106 -21.90 -2.70 32.41
CA ARG A 106 -22.48 -1.36 32.53
C ARG A 106 -23.44 -1.22 33.71
N ARG A 107 -24.22 -2.26 34.01
CA ARG A 107 -25.23 -2.26 35.07
C ARG A 107 -24.61 -2.38 36.46
N CYS A 108 -23.59 -3.23 36.59
CA CYS A 108 -22.86 -3.50 37.83
C CYS A 108 -21.59 -2.65 37.95
N ARG A 109 -21.57 -1.47 37.34
CA ARG A 109 -20.47 -0.51 37.47
C ARG A 109 -20.32 -0.14 38.96
N LEU A 110 -19.37 -0.78 39.65
CA LEU A 110 -18.63 -0.22 40.78
C LEU A 110 -17.95 1.09 40.34
#